data_AF-A0A9D8P2Y3-F1
#
_entry.id   AF-A0A9D8P2Y3-F1
#
_cell.length_a   1.000
_cell.length_b   1.000
_cell.length_c   1.000
_cell.angle_alpha   90.00
_cell.angle_beta   90.00
_cell.angle_gamma   90.00
#
_symmetry.space_group_name_H-M   'P 1'
#
loop_
_entity.id
_entity.type
_entity.pdbx_description
1 polymer ?
#
loop_
_entity_poly.entity_id
_entity_poly.type
_entity_poly.pdbx_seq_one_letter_code
_entity_poly.pdbx_strand_id
1 'polypeptide(L)' 'ATAVPAAKDAEIVLYCGSGRRASAAIEALRAAGYTNLKHLDGDYPAWKALIAGSTPAP' A
#
# COMPACT_ATOMS: atom_id res chain seq x y z
N ALA A 1 9.49 16.50 -6.53
CA ALA A 1 8.94 15.53 -5.57
C ALA A 1 10.05 14.56 -5.21
N THR A 2 10.38 14.45 -3.92
CA THR A 2 11.48 13.62 -3.41
C THR A 2 11.09 12.15 -3.56
N ALA A 3 11.85 11.39 -4.35
CA ALA A 3 11.60 9.99 -4.63
C ALA A 3 11.60 9.15 -3.33
N VAL A 4 10.89 8.00 -3.34
CA VAL A 4 10.96 7.04 -2.23
C VAL A 4 12.41 6.54 -2.12
N PRO A 5 13.08 6.68 -0.96
CA PRO A 5 14.49 6.32 -0.81
C PRO A 5 14.66 4.80 -0.63
N ALA A 6 14.22 4.03 -1.62
CA ALA A 6 14.33 2.58 -1.68
C ALA A 6 14.82 2.16 -3.09
N ALA A 7 15.45 0.99 -3.17
CA ALA A 7 15.77 0.37 -4.45
C ALA A 7 14.49 0.11 -5.26
N LYS A 8 14.60 0.06 -6.59
CA LYS A 8 13.44 -0.09 -7.48
C LYS A 8 12.76 -1.45 -7.35
N ASP A 9 13.49 -2.45 -6.90
CA ASP A 9 13.05 -3.83 -6.66
C ASP A 9 12.74 -4.13 -5.20
N ALA A 10 12.96 -3.17 -4.29
CA ALA A 10 12.60 -3.32 -2.89
C ALA A 10 11.08 -3.56 -2.75
N GLU A 11 10.69 -4.44 -1.83
CA GLU A 11 9.27 -4.62 -1.50
C GLU A 11 8.73 -3.36 -0.84
N ILE A 12 7.69 -2.78 -1.44
CA ILE A 12 6.99 -1.61 -0.92
C ILE A 12 5.52 -1.97 -0.78
N VAL A 13 5.02 -1.98 0.46
CA VAL A 13 3.60 -2.17 0.77
C VAL A 13 2.95 -0.79 0.95
N LEU A 14 1.93 -0.51 0.16
CA LEU A 14 1.16 0.72 0.22
C LEU A 14 -0.21 0.48 0.84
N TYR A 15 -0.63 1.44 1.66
CA TYR A 15 -1.97 1.52 2.22
C TYR A 15 -2.33 2.98 2.45
N CYS A 16 -3.61 3.25 2.60
CA CYS A 16 -4.12 4.53 3.06
C CYS A 16 -5.37 4.32 3.93
N GLY A 17 -6.25 5.31 3.98
CA GLY A 17 -7.50 5.20 4.75
C GLY A 17 -8.64 4.48 4.02
N SER A 18 -8.60 4.39 2.68
CA SER A 18 -9.75 3.97 1.86
C SER A 18 -9.38 3.50 0.44
N GLY A 19 -8.12 3.12 0.20
CA GLY A 19 -7.61 2.67 -1.10
C GLY A 19 -7.24 3.76 -2.10
N ARG A 20 -8.01 4.85 -2.22
CA ARG A 20 -7.83 5.84 -3.30
C ARG A 20 -6.40 6.41 -3.43
N ARG A 21 -5.77 6.75 -2.31
CA ARG A 21 -4.41 7.32 -2.29
C ARG A 21 -3.34 6.24 -2.52
N ALA A 22 -3.56 5.05 -1.98
CA ALA A 22 -2.65 3.91 -2.17
C ALA A 22 -2.58 3.55 -3.66
N SER A 23 -3.73 3.45 -4.35
CA SER A 23 -3.77 3.17 -5.79
C SER A 23 -3.06 4.26 -6.60
N ALA A 24 -3.30 5.54 -6.31
CA ALA A 24 -2.62 6.64 -7.00
C ALA A 24 -1.09 6.60 -6.81
N ALA A 25 -0.63 6.27 -5.60
CA ALA A 25 0.80 6.11 -5.31
C ALA A 25 1.41 4.88 -6.00
N ILE A 26 0.68 3.76 -6.08
CA ILE A 26 1.10 2.55 -6.83
C ILE A 26 1.35 2.89 -8.30
N GLU A 27 0.41 3.58 -8.95
CA GLU A 27 0.56 3.98 -10.35
C GLU A 27 1.74 4.93 -10.55
N ALA A 28 1.91 5.90 -9.64
CA ALA A 28 3.05 6.82 -9.70
C ALA A 28 4.40 6.11 -9.51
N LEU A 29 4.50 5.15 -8.59
CA LEU A 29 5.72 4.38 -8.35
C LEU A 29 6.00 3.40 -9.51
N ARG A 30 4.96 2.77 -10.06
CA ARG A 30 5.10 1.92 -11.24
C ARG A 30 5.63 2.73 -12.43
N ALA A 31 5.07 3.92 -12.68
CA ALA A 31 5.57 4.85 -13.70
C ALA A 31 7.01 5.32 -13.42
N ALA A 32 7.41 5.40 -12.15
CA ALA A 32 8.77 5.70 -11.73
C ALA A 32 9.72 4.48 -11.72
N GLY A 33 9.28 3.32 -12.20
CA GLY A 33 10.11 2.12 -12.37
C GLY A 33 10.25 1.21 -11.15
N TYR A 34 9.42 1.37 -10.11
CA TYR A 34 9.39 0.40 -9.01
C TYR A 34 8.63 -0.86 -9.44
N THR A 35 9.19 -2.02 -9.12
CA THR A 35 8.72 -3.32 -9.66
C THR A 35 8.05 -4.21 -8.62
N ASN A 36 8.38 -4.05 -7.33
CA ASN A 36 7.83 -4.86 -6.25
C ASN A 36 6.90 -4.05 -5.34
N LEU A 37 5.70 -3.75 -5.87
CA LEU A 37 4.67 -2.98 -5.17
C LEU A 37 3.53 -3.89 -4.70
N LYS A 38 3.09 -3.74 -3.45
CA LYS A 38 1.92 -4.42 -2.87
C LYS A 38 0.91 -3.39 -2.37
N HIS A 39 -0.37 -3.71 -2.46
CA HIS A 39 -1.44 -2.96 -1.78
C HIS A 39 -1.89 -3.80 -0.58
N LEU A 40 -1.94 -3.20 0.60
CA LEU A 40 -2.56 -3.82 1.77
C LEU A 40 -4.08 -3.96 1.57
N ASP A 41 -4.57 -5.19 1.53
CA ASP A 41 -5.99 -5.48 1.36
C ASP A 41 -6.84 -4.83 2.46
N GLY A 42 -7.90 -4.14 2.04
CA GLY A 42 -8.81 -3.43 2.93
C GLY A 42 -8.22 -2.22 3.66
N ASP A 43 -6.98 -1.82 3.33
CA ASP A 43 -6.32 -0.61 3.81
C ASP A 43 -6.29 -0.51 5.36
N TYR A 44 -6.15 0.71 5.89
CA TYR A 44 -6.18 0.95 7.33
C TYR A 44 -7.43 0.38 8.04
N PRO A 45 -8.66 0.43 7.48
CA PRO A 45 -9.83 -0.14 8.14
C PRO A 45 -9.72 -1.64 8.43
N ALA A 46 -9.32 -2.45 7.45
CA ALA A 46 -9.17 -3.89 7.66
C ALA A 46 -7.99 -4.23 8.57
N TRP A 47 -6.87 -3.51 8.45
CA TRP A 47 -5.75 -3.63 9.39
C TRP A 47 -6.17 -3.31 10.83
N LYS A 48 -6.94 -2.24 11.01
CA LYS A 48 -7.47 -1.85 12.32
C LYS A 48 -8.42 -2.91 12.88
N ALA A 49 -9.24 -3.53 12.05
CA ALA A 49 -10.13 -4.62 12.47
C ALA A 49 -9.33 -5.84 12.97
N LEU A 50 -8.26 -6.21 12.27
CA LEU A 50 -7.38 -7.32 12.66
C LEU A 50 -6.77 -7.13 14.05
N ILE A 51 -6.23 -5.93 14.33
CA ILE A 51 -5.61 -5.64 15.63
C ILE A 51 -6.63 -5.46 16.76
N ALA A 52 -7.90 -5.19 16.44
CA ALA A 52 -8.99 -5.09 17.40
C ALA A 52 -9.60 -6.47 17.75
N GLY A 53 -9.04 -7.58 17.23
CA GLY A 53 -9.58 -8.93 17.42
C GLY A 53 -10.85 -9.21 16.61
N SER A 54 -11.25 -8.29 15.73
CA SER A 54 -12.32 -8.53 14.77
C SER A 54 -11.78 -9.31 13.57
N THR A 55 -12.37 -10.48 13.32
CA THR A 55 -12.11 -11.29 12.11
C THR A 55 -12.33 -10.41 10.86
N PRO A 56 -11.35 -10.29 9.95
CA PRO A 56 -11.55 -9.55 8.72
C PRO A 56 -12.57 -10.28 7.85
N ALA A 57 -13.39 -9.54 7.12
CA ALA A 57 -14.28 -10.10 6.10
C ALA A 57 -13.46 -10.82 5.01
N PRO A 58 -13.97 -11.91 4.42
CA PRO A 58 -13.30 -12.64 3.35
C PRO A 58 -13.08 -11.79 2.09
#